data_AF-A0A6G3ZB06-F1
#
_entry.id   AF-A0A6G3ZB06-F1
#
_cell.length_a   1.000
_cell.length_b   1.000
_cell.length_c   1.000
_cell.angle_alpha   90.00
_cell.angle_beta   90.00
_cell.angle_gamma   90.00
#
_symmetry.space_group_name_H-M   'P 1'
#
loop_
_entity.id
_entity.type
_entity.pdbx_description
1 polymer ?
#
loop_
_entity_poly.entity_id
_entity_poly.type
_entity_poly.pdbx_seq_one_letter_code
_entity_poly.pdbx_strand_id
1 'polypeptide(L)'
;LILENELQAAILIKQGKKKEAEAILKEAVELEENTSFSFGPPIIVKPSSELYGEFLLADNRPAEALKQFEKVFERAPKRTLSLKGYAVAAARSNNPLKAAEARDRLNEIVKTEN
;
A
#
# COMPACT_ATOMS: atom_id res chain seq x y z
N LEU A 1 -3.76 8.64 -16.11
CA LEU A 1 -4.70 7.69 -15.49
C LEU A 1 -4.21 7.20 -14.13
N ILE A 2 -3.44 6.10 -13.96
CA ILE A 2 -3.10 5.62 -12.59
C ILE A 2 -2.25 6.64 -11.79
N LEU A 3 -1.10 7.07 -12.31
CA LEU A 3 -0.24 8.07 -11.64
C LEU A 3 -0.95 9.41 -11.40
N GLU A 4 -1.88 9.76 -12.30
CA GLU A 4 -2.70 10.97 -12.19
C GLU A 4 -3.70 10.84 -11.05
N ASN A 5 -4.35 9.68 -10.92
CA ASN A 5 -5.23 9.37 -9.80
C ASN A 5 -4.46 9.35 -8.48
N GLU A 6 -3.26 8.77 -8.43
CA GLU A 6 -2.41 8.79 -7.24
C GLU A 6 -2.03 10.23 -6.82
N LEU A 7 -1.64 11.07 -7.79
CA LEU A 7 -1.32 12.47 -7.54
C LEU A 7 -2.55 13.24 -7.05
N GLN A 8 -3.70 13.05 -7.70
CA GLN A 8 -4.96 13.68 -7.32
C GLN A 8 -5.38 13.25 -5.91
N ALA A 9 -5.29 11.96 -5.59
CA ALA A 9 -5.55 11.45 -4.25
C ALA A 9 -4.62 12.10 -3.22
N ALA A 10 -3.31 12.19 -3.50
CA ALA A 10 -2.36 12.84 -2.61
C ALA A 10 -2.70 14.31 -2.34
N ILE A 11 -3.13 15.06 -3.37
CA ILE A 11 -3.59 16.44 -3.23
C ILE A 11 -4.84 16.51 -2.35
N LEU A 12 -5.84 15.65 -2.61
CA LEU A 12 -7.09 15.62 -1.83
C LEU A 12 -6.85 15.26 -0.37
N ILE A 13 -5.92 14.34 -0.09
CA ILE A 13 -5.49 14.01 1.28
C ILE A 13 -4.94 15.25 1.98
N LYS A 14 -4.05 16.01 1.31
CA LYS A 14 -3.48 17.25 1.87
C LYS A 14 -4.52 18.34 2.08
N GLN A 15 -5.58 18.36 1.28
CA GLN A 15 -6.72 19.26 1.45
C GLN A 15 -7.74 18.79 2.52
N GLY A 16 -7.53 17.63 3.14
CA GLY A 16 -8.46 17.05 4.12
C GLY A 16 -9.72 16.44 3.50
N LYS A 17 -9.81 16.34 2.17
CA LYS A 17 -10.95 15.80 1.42
C LYS A 17 -10.92 14.27 1.39
N LYS A 18 -11.01 13.65 2.56
CA LYS A 18 -10.81 12.20 2.74
C LYS A 18 -11.72 11.32 1.89
N LYS A 19 -13.01 11.66 1.77
CA LYS A 19 -13.97 10.84 0.98
C LYS A 19 -13.64 10.84 -0.50
N GLU A 20 -13.31 12.02 -1.05
CA GLU A 20 -12.89 12.16 -2.45
C GLU A 20 -11.56 11.44 -2.68
N ALA A 21 -10.59 11.60 -1.77
CA ALA A 21 -9.32 10.89 -1.85
C ALA A 21 -9.50 9.37 -1.85
N GLU A 22 -10.33 8.84 -0.96
CA GLU A 22 -10.59 7.40 -0.89
C GLU A 22 -11.26 6.86 -2.16
N ALA A 23 -12.17 7.63 -2.77
CA ALA A 23 -12.80 7.23 -4.02
C ALA A 23 -11.75 7.10 -5.15
N ILE A 24 -10.88 8.10 -5.28
CA ILE A 24 -9.82 8.10 -6.29
C ILE A 24 -8.80 6.97 -6.04
N LEU A 25 -8.46 6.69 -4.78
CA LEU A 25 -7.55 5.60 -4.43
C LEU A 25 -8.10 4.22 -4.78
N LYS A 26 -9.41 4.00 -4.57
CA LYS A 26 -10.08 2.76 -4.97
C LYS A 26 -10.04 2.57 -6.48
N GLU A 27 -10.33 3.64 -7.23
CA GLU A 27 -10.27 3.62 -8.69
C GLU A 27 -8.84 3.34 -9.19
N ALA A 28 -7.82 3.95 -8.57
CA ALA A 28 -6.42 3.69 -8.93
C ALA A 28 -6.03 2.22 -8.72
N VAL A 29 -6.41 1.63 -7.57
CA VAL A 29 -6.17 0.21 -7.27
C VAL A 29 -6.86 -0.69 -8.30
N GLU A 30 -8.14 -0.44 -8.58
CA GLU A 30 -8.92 -1.23 -9.54
C GLU A 30 -8.34 -1.14 -10.95
N LEU A 31 -7.99 0.07 -11.40
CA LEU A 31 -7.39 0.29 -12.71
C LEU A 31 -6.03 -0.41 -12.82
N GLU A 32 -5.20 -0.34 -11.78
CA GLU A 32 -3.89 -1.00 -11.77
C GLU A 32 -4.03 -2.53 -11.76
N GLU A 33 -4.97 -3.10 -11.00
CA GLU A 33 -5.30 -4.54 -11.02
C GLU A 33 -5.69 -5.02 -12.42
N ASN A 34 -6.52 -4.23 -13.11
CA ASN A 34 -6.98 -4.53 -14.46
C ASN A 34 -5.94 -4.27 -15.57
N THR A 35 -4.86 -3.52 -15.29
CA THR A 35 -3.81 -3.15 -16.28
C THR A 35 -2.69 -4.20 -16.39
N SER A 36 -2.84 -5.38 -15.78
CA SER A 36 -1.81 -6.43 -15.67
C SER A 36 -1.31 -7.07 -16.98
N PHE A 37 -1.64 -6.54 -18.17
CA PHE A 37 -1.33 -7.19 -19.45
C PHE A 37 -0.78 -6.31 -20.59
N SER A 38 -0.32 -5.07 -20.35
CA SER A 38 0.24 -4.25 -21.44
C SER A 38 1.77 -4.23 -21.44
N PHE A 39 2.37 -4.73 -22.52
CA PHE A 39 3.80 -4.62 -22.83
C PHE A 39 4.16 -3.15 -23.11
N GLY A 40 4.95 -2.53 -22.21
CA GLY A 40 5.50 -1.16 -22.37
C GLY A 40 5.07 -0.21 -21.25
N PRO A 41 5.88 0.83 -20.90
CA PRO A 41 5.86 1.42 -19.56
C PRO A 41 4.56 2.19 -19.27
N PRO A 42 4.06 2.09 -18.04
CA PRO A 42 4.70 2.80 -16.94
C PRO A 42 5.20 1.86 -15.84
N ILE A 43 6.44 2.10 -15.40
CA ILE A 43 6.91 1.60 -14.11
C ILE A 43 6.13 2.39 -13.06
N ILE A 44 5.03 1.82 -12.57
CA ILE A 44 4.34 2.34 -11.39
C ILE A 44 5.31 2.15 -10.22
N VAL A 45 6.04 3.20 -9.86
CA VAL A 45 7.13 3.16 -8.89
C VAL A 45 6.59 2.84 -7.48
N LYS A 46 5.38 3.29 -7.17
CA LYS A 46 4.65 2.98 -5.94
C LYS A 46 3.33 2.32 -6.33
N PRO A 47 3.06 1.06 -5.97
CA PRO A 47 1.77 0.44 -6.26
C PRO A 47 0.64 1.23 -5.60
N SER A 48 -0.49 1.40 -6.28
CA SER A 48 -1.65 2.17 -5.78
C SER A 48 -2.14 1.62 -4.43
N SER A 49 -2.05 0.30 -4.24
CA SER A 49 -2.41 -0.36 -2.98
C SER A 49 -1.50 0.06 -1.82
N GLU A 50 -0.24 0.45 -2.07
CA GLU A 50 0.62 1.02 -1.03
C GLU A 50 0.12 2.39 -0.57
N LEU A 51 -0.17 3.28 -1.52
CA LEU A 51 -0.67 4.63 -1.20
C LEU A 51 -2.02 4.54 -0.48
N TYR A 52 -2.89 3.62 -0.90
CA TYR A 52 -4.17 3.41 -0.24
C TYR A 52 -4.00 2.82 1.17
N GLY A 53 -3.06 1.88 1.36
CA GLY A 53 -2.71 1.36 2.69
C GLY A 53 -2.23 2.46 3.65
N GLU A 54 -1.38 3.38 3.18
CA GLU A 54 -0.93 4.53 3.95
C GLU A 54 -2.06 5.48 4.34
N PHE A 55 -2.96 5.77 3.40
CA PHE A 55 -4.16 6.56 3.65
C PHE A 55 -5.03 5.93 4.75
N LEU A 56 -5.28 4.62 4.66
CA LEU A 56 -6.10 3.90 5.64
C LEU A 56 -5.45 3.87 7.03
N LEU A 57 -4.11 3.74 7.11
CA LEU A 57 -3.39 3.84 8.37
C LEU A 57 -3.52 5.22 9.02
N ALA A 58 -3.42 6.27 8.21
CA ALA A 58 -3.61 7.65 8.65
C ALA A 58 -5.06 7.92 9.12
N ASP A 59 -6.02 7.18 8.56
CA ASP A 59 -7.44 7.22 8.95
C ASP A 59 -7.81 6.21 10.05
N ASN A 60 -6.83 5.61 10.73
CA ASN A 60 -7.03 4.64 11.82
C ASN A 60 -7.84 3.39 11.41
N ARG A 61 -7.69 2.94 10.16
CA ARG A 61 -8.30 1.72 9.60
C ARG A 61 -7.25 0.62 9.32
N PRO A 62 -6.57 0.10 10.36
CA PRO A 62 -5.41 -0.78 10.20
C PRO A 62 -5.73 -2.14 9.56
N ALA A 63 -6.91 -2.71 9.83
CA ALA A 63 -7.31 -3.99 9.24
C ALA A 63 -7.52 -3.90 7.72
N GLU A 64 -8.04 -2.76 7.24
CA GLU A 64 -8.20 -2.51 5.81
C GLU A 64 -6.86 -2.16 5.16
N ALA A 65 -6.03 -1.37 5.84
CA ALA A 65 -4.67 -1.07 5.39
C ALA A 65 -3.84 -2.34 5.20
N LEU A 66 -3.96 -3.30 6.14
CA LEU A 66 -3.25 -4.58 6.08
C LEU A 66 -3.54 -5.30 4.76
N LYS A 67 -4.83 -5.38 4.36
CA LYS A 67 -5.25 -6.02 3.10
C LYS A 67 -4.64 -5.33 1.88
N GLN A 68 -4.52 -4.00 1.90
CA GLN A 68 -3.91 -3.26 0.80
C GLN A 68 -2.40 -3.53 0.70
N PHE A 69 -1.70 -3.60 1.83
CA PHE A 69 -0.27 -3.96 1.83
C PHE A 69 -0.04 -5.42 1.41
N GLU A 70 -0.95 -6.34 1.73
CA GLU A 70 -0.88 -7.72 1.22
C GLU A 70 -0.93 -7.77 -0.31
N LYS A 71 -1.83 -7.01 -0.93
CA LYS A 71 -1.91 -6.85 -2.40
C LYS A 71 -0.61 -6.31 -3.00
N VAL A 72 0.11 -5.45 -2.29
CA VAL A 72 1.42 -4.94 -2.77
C VAL A 72 2.41 -6.09 -2.92
N PHE A 73 2.46 -7.03 -1.98
CA PHE A 73 3.41 -8.14 -2.02
C PHE A 73 3.07 -9.22 -3.06
N GLU A 74 1.82 -9.29 -3.53
CA GLU A 74 1.48 -10.16 -4.67
C GLU A 74 2.17 -9.71 -5.96
N ARG A 75 2.33 -8.39 -6.15
CA ARG A 75 2.91 -7.79 -7.36
C ARG A 75 4.38 -7.41 -7.21
N ALA A 76 4.76 -6.98 -6.01
CA ALA A 76 6.12 -6.56 -5.67
C ALA A 76 6.59 -7.26 -4.37
N PRO A 77 6.88 -8.58 -4.40
CA PRO A 77 7.14 -9.38 -3.20
C PRO A 77 8.29 -8.89 -2.31
N LYS A 78 9.28 -8.19 -2.90
CA LYS A 78 10.48 -7.70 -2.20
C LYS A 78 10.43 -6.20 -1.89
N ARG A 79 9.27 -5.57 -1.96
CA ARG A 79 9.15 -4.11 -1.76
C ARG A 79 9.31 -3.73 -0.29
N THR A 80 10.52 -3.33 0.07
CA THR A 80 10.86 -2.96 1.45
C THR A 80 10.11 -1.73 1.96
N LEU A 81 9.81 -0.78 1.06
CA LEU A 81 9.06 0.45 1.37
C LEU A 81 7.69 0.17 1.99
N SER A 82 6.99 -0.89 1.56
CA SER A 82 5.66 -1.25 2.07
C SER A 82 5.71 -1.97 3.42
N LEU A 83 6.84 -2.58 3.79
CA LEU A 83 6.93 -3.44 4.97
C LEU A 83 6.76 -2.68 6.28
N LYS A 84 7.22 -1.42 6.34
CA LYS A 84 6.97 -0.57 7.51
C LYS A 84 5.47 -0.33 7.71
N GLY A 85 4.76 0.02 6.63
CA GLY A 85 3.30 0.19 6.64
C GLY A 85 2.57 -1.10 7.01
N TYR A 86 2.96 -2.20 6.38
CA TYR A 86 2.44 -3.54 6.69
C TYR A 86 2.62 -3.91 8.17
N ALA A 87 3.80 -3.71 8.74
CA ALA A 87 4.08 -4.02 10.15
C ALA A 87 3.24 -3.19 11.11
N VAL A 88 3.08 -1.89 10.83
CA VAL A 88 2.22 -1.00 11.61
C VAL A 88 0.75 -1.43 11.50
N ALA A 89 0.29 -1.77 10.29
CA ALA A 89 -1.06 -2.25 10.05
C ALA A 89 -1.33 -3.57 10.80
N ALA A 90 -0.43 -4.55 10.67
CA ALA A 90 -0.55 -5.85 11.32
C ALA A 90 -0.55 -5.74 12.86
N ALA A 91 0.32 -4.91 13.43
CA ALA A 91 0.36 -4.67 14.87
C ALA A 91 -0.93 -4.02 15.40
N ARG A 92 -1.57 -3.16 14.60
CA ARG A 92 -2.79 -2.42 14.98
C ARG A 92 -4.08 -3.13 14.56
N SER A 93 -4.03 -4.15 13.72
CA SER A 93 -5.21 -4.87 13.21
C SER A 93 -5.67 -6.01 14.12
N ASN A 94 -5.15 -6.10 15.36
CA ASN A 94 -5.43 -7.19 16.30
C ASN A 94 -5.18 -8.60 15.72
N ASN A 95 -4.18 -8.74 14.84
CA ASN A 95 -3.80 -10.02 14.23
C ASN A 95 -2.35 -10.38 14.62
N PRO A 96 -2.17 -11.16 15.72
CA PRO A 96 -0.85 -11.45 16.26
C PRO A 96 0.03 -12.30 15.32
N LEU A 97 -0.59 -13.16 14.50
CA LEU A 97 0.14 -13.98 13.52
C LEU A 97 0.77 -13.10 12.43
N LYS A 98 -0.02 -12.19 11.86
CA LYS A 98 0.45 -11.24 10.85
C LYS A 98 1.47 -10.25 11.41
N ALA A 99 1.33 -9.87 12.68
CA ALA A 99 2.30 -9.01 13.34
C ALA A 99 3.64 -9.72 13.57
N ALA A 100 3.64 -11.02 13.91
CA ALA A 100 4.87 -11.81 14.00
C ALA A 100 5.54 -11.95 12.63
N GLU A 101 4.77 -12.31 11.60
CA GLU A 101 5.25 -12.40 10.21
C GLU A 101 5.91 -11.10 9.73
N ALA A 102 5.29 -9.95 10.02
CA ALA A 102 5.84 -8.65 9.64
C ALA A 102 7.20 -8.36 10.32
N ARG A 103 7.37 -8.78 11.57
CA ARG A 103 8.62 -8.61 12.31
C ARG A 103 9.73 -9.49 11.75
N ASP A 104 9.41 -10.74 11.41
CA ASP A 104 10.38 -11.67 10.82
C ASP A 104 10.88 -11.15 9.47
N ARG A 105 9.97 -10.71 8.60
CA ARG A 105 10.33 -10.10 7.30
C ARG A 105 11.22 -8.85 7.45
N LEU A 106 10.94 -8.00 8.44
CA LEU A 106 11.79 -6.84 8.73
C LEU A 106 13.20 -7.24 9.17
N ASN A 107 13.32 -8.27 10.02
CA ASN A 107 14.60 -8.77 10.48
C ASN A 107 15.44 -9.38 9.34
N GLU A 108 14.80 -10.05 8.38
CA GLU A 108 15.49 -10.60 7.21
C GLU A 108 16.12 -9.52 6.34
N ILE A 109 15.46 -8.37 6.16
CA ILE A 109 16.00 -7.23 5.41
C ILE A 109 17.23 -6.66 6.10
N VAL A 110 17.13 -6.40 7.41
CA VAL A 110 18.24 -5.86 8.20
C VAL A 110 19.47 -6.79 8.15
N LYS A 111 19.27 -8.11 8.06
CA LYS A 111 20.34 -9.09 7.89
C LYS A 111 20.95 -9.11 6.49
N THR A 112 20.20 -8.72 5.46
CA THR A 112 20.66 -8.73 4.06
C THR A 112 21.45 -7.46 3.72
N GLU A 113 21.27 -6.40 4.50
CA GLU A 113 21.97 -5.10 4.32
C GLU A 113 23.31 -5.01 5.09
N ASN A 114 23.67 -6.03 5.88
CA ASN A 114 24.95 -6.17 6.59
C ASN A 114 25.82 -7.27 5.95
#